data_AF-A0A0N4X4H7-F1
#
_entry.id   AF-A0A0N4X4H7-F1
#
_cell.length_a   1.000
_cell.length_b   1.000
_cell.length_c   1.000
_cell.angle_alpha   90.00
_cell.angle_beta   90.00
_cell.angle_gamma   90.00
#
_symmetry.space_group_name_H-M   'P 1'
#
loop_
_entity.id
_entity.type
_entity.pdbx_description
1 polymer ?
#
loop_
_entity_poly.entity_id
_entity_poly.type
_entity_poly.pdbx_seq_one_letter_code
_entity_poly.pdbx_strand_id
1 'polypeptide(L)'
;MFVATVTVLIITYSALLHCCPLLNRTDFLREEALLKKKLLENYDPKLPVIATETEGLEIPRFQVDLALGFLKLKRMYEPEQKVDFIFEYQMDWQDERLTWNPSEHCGIERIYLSRGDVWIPEVTVTEAESSQDFREDYKKYLSLNSTGHLIFFVPTVTSVLCSVKVRDFPFDSQACSIKMMTHSFRATEYGINILIPPAIEKASPLEDMVCTLLITLSKSPRFDYHSRELADYHNFAKEGGSPG
;
A
#
# COMPACT_ATOMS: atom_id res chain seq x y z
N MET A 1 -42.42 9.50 -67.60
CA MET A 1 -41.23 8.89 -66.99
C MET A 1 -41.02 9.57 -65.64
N PHE A 2 -41.44 8.94 -64.54
CA PHE A 2 -41.31 9.52 -63.20
C PHE A 2 -39.94 9.18 -62.63
N VAL A 3 -39.14 10.19 -62.31
CA VAL A 3 -37.86 10.01 -61.62
C VAL A 3 -38.14 10.09 -60.12
N ALA A 4 -38.09 8.95 -59.44
CA ALA A 4 -38.15 8.89 -57.98
C ALA A 4 -36.72 9.02 -57.43
N THR A 5 -36.41 10.16 -56.80
CA THR A 5 -35.16 10.33 -56.08
C THR A 5 -35.31 9.76 -54.67
N VAL A 6 -34.61 8.66 -54.39
CA VAL A 6 -34.52 8.07 -53.05
C VAL A 6 -33.41 8.79 -52.29
N THR A 7 -33.79 9.63 -51.32
CA THR A 7 -32.83 10.23 -50.37
C THR A 7 -32.56 9.24 -49.24
N VAL A 8 -31.37 8.64 -49.23
CA VAL A 8 -30.89 7.80 -48.14
C VAL A 8 -30.42 8.70 -46.99
N LEU A 9 -31.21 8.79 -45.92
CA LEU A 9 -30.78 9.40 -44.66
C LEU A 9 -29.83 8.43 -43.96
N ILE A 10 -28.52 8.65 -44.12
CA ILE A 10 -27.51 8.00 -43.29
C ILE A 10 -27.59 8.67 -41.92
N ILE A 11 -28.35 8.07 -41.01
CA ILE A 11 -28.26 8.38 -39.58
C ILE A 11 -26.91 7.83 -39.14
N THR A 12 -25.86 8.63 -39.25
CA THR A 12 -24.64 8.35 -38.50
C THR A 12 -25.04 8.43 -37.04
N TYR A 13 -25.06 7.29 -36.36
CA TYR A 13 -25.01 7.24 -34.91
C TYR A 13 -23.70 7.93 -34.50
N SER A 14 -23.71 9.26 -34.45
CA SER A 14 -22.76 9.99 -33.64
C SER A 14 -22.94 9.37 -32.27
N ALA A 15 -21.92 8.64 -31.81
CA ALA A 15 -21.85 8.19 -30.43
C ALA A 15 -22.35 9.37 -29.59
N LEU A 16 -23.49 9.16 -28.93
CA LEU A 16 -23.87 9.99 -27.81
C LEU A 16 -22.64 9.90 -26.91
N LEU A 17 -21.77 10.92 -26.99
CA LEU A 17 -21.01 11.37 -25.86
C LEU A 17 -22.05 11.41 -24.76
N HIS A 18 -22.02 10.39 -23.90
CA HIS A 18 -22.83 10.33 -22.70
C HIS A 18 -22.30 11.48 -21.83
N CYS A 19 -22.72 12.69 -22.19
CA CYS A 19 -22.51 13.86 -21.41
C CYS A 19 -23.44 13.65 -20.23
N CYS A 20 -22.86 13.14 -19.15
CA CYS A 20 -23.46 13.08 -17.85
C CYS A 20 -22.90 14.29 -17.08
N PRO A 21 -23.48 15.49 -17.25
CA PRO A 21 -23.07 16.62 -16.44
C PRO A 21 -23.51 16.35 -15.01
N LEU A 22 -22.54 16.25 -14.10
CA LEU A 22 -22.79 16.27 -12.67
C LEU A 22 -23.26 17.68 -12.27
N LEU A 23 -24.58 17.90 -12.28
CA LEU A 23 -25.16 19.22 -11.99
C LEU A 23 -25.25 19.50 -10.48
N ASN A 24 -25.38 18.46 -9.66
CA ASN A 24 -25.55 18.58 -8.22
C ASN A 24 -25.03 17.34 -7.46
N ARG A 25 -25.06 17.42 -6.13
CA ARG A 25 -24.64 16.34 -5.22
C ARG A 25 -25.45 15.05 -5.40
N THR A 26 -26.74 15.14 -5.69
CA THR A 26 -27.60 13.96 -5.87
C THR A 26 -27.23 13.19 -7.13
N ASP A 27 -26.90 13.90 -8.21
CA ASP A 27 -26.39 13.29 -9.43
C ASP A 27 -25.05 12.60 -9.17
N PHE A 28 -24.11 13.25 -8.48
CA PHE A 28 -22.84 12.63 -8.10
C PHE A 28 -23.05 11.32 -7.32
N LEU A 29 -23.87 11.34 -6.28
CA LEU A 29 -24.11 10.15 -5.44
C LEU A 29 -24.80 9.02 -6.21
N ARG A 30 -25.67 9.35 -7.18
CA ARG A 30 -26.30 8.35 -8.05
C ARG A 30 -25.27 7.69 -8.96
N GLU A 31 -24.46 8.48 -9.64
CA GLU A 31 -23.45 7.98 -10.59
C GLU A 31 -22.32 7.24 -9.87
N GLU A 32 -21.90 7.72 -8.69
CA GLU A 32 -20.98 7.01 -7.79
C GLU A 32 -21.55 5.65 -7.38
N ALA A 33 -22.84 5.56 -7.02
CA ALA A 33 -23.47 4.30 -6.66
C ALA A 33 -23.54 3.31 -7.84
N LEU A 34 -23.82 3.81 -9.05
CA LEU A 34 -23.81 3.00 -10.28
C LEU A 34 -22.40 2.49 -10.60
N LEU A 35 -21.40 3.36 -10.52
CA LEU A 35 -19.99 3.01 -10.70
C LEU A 35 -19.55 1.96 -9.67
N LYS A 36 -19.82 2.19 -8.39
CA LYS A 36 -19.49 1.23 -7.31
C LYS A 36 -20.13 -0.14 -7.57
N LYS A 37 -21.41 -0.17 -7.96
CA LYS A 37 -22.10 -1.42 -8.28
C LYS A 37 -21.42 -2.16 -9.45
N LYS A 38 -21.06 -1.43 -10.52
CA LYS A 38 -20.39 -1.99 -11.69
C LYS A 38 -19.00 -2.54 -11.36
N LEU A 39 -18.20 -1.77 -10.59
CA LEU A 39 -16.85 -2.19 -10.18
C LEU A 39 -16.88 -3.46 -9.33
N LEU A 40 -17.85 -3.58 -8.43
CA LEU A 40 -17.89 -4.67 -7.45
C LEU A 40 -18.71 -5.89 -7.89
N GLU A 41 -19.35 -5.87 -9.07
CA GLU A 41 -20.25 -6.95 -9.51
C GLU A 41 -19.56 -8.32 -9.59
N ASN A 42 -18.30 -8.36 -10.03
CA ASN A 42 -17.49 -9.59 -10.15
C ASN A 42 -16.19 -9.52 -9.34
N TYR A 43 -16.12 -8.60 -8.38
CA TYR A 43 -14.94 -8.43 -7.54
C TYR A 43 -15.08 -9.28 -6.27
N ASP A 44 -14.11 -10.17 -6.03
CA ASP A 44 -14.03 -10.91 -4.78
C ASP A 44 -12.91 -10.33 -3.89
N PRO A 45 -13.23 -9.65 -2.77
CA PRO A 45 -12.23 -9.09 -1.87
C PRO A 45 -11.38 -10.14 -1.15
N LYS A 46 -11.75 -11.43 -1.22
CA LYS A 46 -10.96 -12.53 -0.66
C LYS A 46 -9.85 -13.00 -1.59
N LEU A 47 -9.87 -12.58 -2.86
CA LEU A 47 -8.84 -12.93 -3.83
C LEU A 47 -7.75 -11.84 -3.85
N PRO A 48 -6.53 -12.13 -3.37
CA PRO A 48 -5.44 -11.17 -3.44
C PRO A 48 -5.09 -10.83 -4.88
N VAL A 49 -4.56 -9.62 -5.11
CA VAL A 49 -4.00 -9.20 -6.41
C VAL A 49 -2.68 -9.93 -6.72
N ILE A 50 -2.10 -10.58 -5.71
CA ILE A 50 -0.81 -11.26 -5.79
C ILE A 50 -0.94 -12.54 -6.60
N ALA A 51 -0.11 -12.67 -7.62
CA ALA A 51 -0.03 -13.86 -8.46
C ALA A 51 1.22 -14.70 -8.11
N THR A 52 1.07 -16.02 -8.17
CA THR A 52 2.14 -16.98 -7.92
C THR A 52 2.92 -17.27 -9.19
N GLU A 53 4.21 -17.58 -9.06
CA GLU A 53 5.06 -17.98 -10.19
C GLU A 53 4.46 -19.17 -10.97
N THR A 54 4.54 -19.11 -12.29
CA THR A 54 4.09 -20.17 -13.21
C THR A 54 5.18 -20.38 -14.26
N GLU A 55 5.45 -21.63 -14.61
CA GLU A 55 6.46 -21.97 -15.61
C GLU A 55 6.25 -21.19 -16.92
N GLY A 56 7.27 -20.44 -17.33
CA GLY A 56 7.27 -19.68 -18.59
C GLY A 56 6.56 -18.33 -18.55
N LEU A 57 6.06 -17.87 -17.38
CA LEU A 57 5.47 -16.55 -17.21
C LEU A 57 6.21 -15.74 -16.15
N GLU A 58 6.90 -14.68 -16.58
CA GLU A 58 7.48 -13.69 -15.68
C GLU A 58 6.36 -12.79 -15.14
N ILE A 59 6.03 -12.97 -13.86
CA ILE A 59 5.02 -12.17 -13.17
C ILE A 59 5.75 -11.15 -12.29
N PRO A 60 5.43 -9.85 -12.40
CA PRO A 60 6.05 -8.84 -11.56
C PRO A 60 5.63 -9.03 -10.10
N ARG A 61 6.59 -8.87 -9.20
CA ARG A 61 6.37 -8.86 -7.75
C ARG A 61 5.38 -7.75 -7.37
N PHE A 62 4.31 -8.10 -6.67
CA PHE A 62 3.37 -7.13 -6.10
C PHE A 62 4.09 -6.21 -5.11
N GLN A 63 3.78 -4.90 -5.14
CA GLN A 63 4.36 -3.91 -4.24
C GLN A 63 3.26 -3.18 -3.48
N VAL A 64 3.45 -3.06 -2.16
CA VAL A 64 2.76 -2.08 -1.33
C VAL A 64 3.75 -1.03 -0.86
N ASP A 65 3.38 0.24 -1.02
CA ASP A 65 4.17 1.36 -0.54
C ASP A 65 3.61 1.82 0.81
N LEU A 66 4.50 2.03 1.78
CA LEU A 66 4.15 2.44 3.13
C LEU A 66 4.73 3.81 3.41
N ALA A 67 3.88 4.79 3.70
CA ALA A 67 4.33 6.10 4.16
C ALA A 67 4.01 6.29 5.64
N LEU A 68 5.00 6.70 6.44
CA LEU A 68 4.75 7.05 7.83
C LEU A 68 3.95 8.36 7.89
N GLY A 69 2.75 8.33 8.46
CA GLY A 69 1.87 9.49 8.61
C GLY A 69 2.13 10.25 9.90
N PHE A 70 2.19 9.55 11.03
CA PHE A 70 2.61 10.11 12.31
C PHE A 70 3.36 9.07 13.16
N LEU A 71 4.22 9.54 14.07
CA LEU A 71 4.85 8.72 15.10
C LEU A 71 4.92 9.50 16.40
N LYS A 72 4.62 8.82 17.51
CA LYS A 72 4.71 9.34 18.87
C LYS A 72 5.34 8.31 19.79
N LEU A 73 6.36 8.72 20.53
CA LEU A 73 6.86 7.97 21.67
C LEU A 73 5.80 8.01 22.78
N LYS A 74 5.31 6.83 23.20
CA LYS A 74 4.38 6.73 24.32
C LYS A 74 5.14 6.61 25.63
N ARG A 75 6.11 5.69 25.69
CA ARG A 75 6.94 5.46 26.88
C ARG A 75 8.19 4.67 26.52
N MET A 76 9.27 4.92 27.25
CA MET A 76 10.47 4.11 27.27
C MET A 76 10.59 3.40 28.62
N TYR A 77 11.02 2.16 28.59
CA TYR A 77 11.30 1.32 29.76
C TYR A 77 12.76 0.87 29.61
N GLU A 78 13.68 1.67 30.14
CA GLU A 78 15.12 1.48 29.98
C GLU A 78 15.61 0.16 30.58
N PRO A 79 15.22 -0.23 31.81
CA PRO A 79 15.63 -1.51 32.39
C PRO A 79 15.12 -2.72 31.59
N GLU A 80 13.92 -2.61 31.03
CA GLU A 80 13.25 -3.66 30.25
C GLU A 80 13.68 -3.66 28.77
N GLN A 81 14.53 -2.73 28.34
CA GLN A 81 14.95 -2.57 26.94
C GLN A 81 13.75 -2.51 25.99
N LYS A 82 12.76 -1.70 26.34
CA LYS A 82 11.45 -1.69 25.68
C LYS A 82 10.95 -0.27 25.42
N VAL A 83 10.31 -0.08 24.27
CA VAL A 83 9.72 1.21 23.89
C VAL A 83 8.32 1.01 23.30
N ASP A 84 7.37 1.76 23.84
CA ASP A 84 6.01 1.83 23.31
C ASP A 84 5.90 3.02 22.34
N PHE A 85 5.40 2.74 21.14
CA PHE A 85 5.09 3.73 20.11
C PHE A 85 3.60 3.74 19.77
N ILE A 86 3.11 4.91 19.38
CA ILE A 86 1.84 5.08 18.68
C ILE A 86 2.21 5.65 17.31
N PHE A 87 1.79 5.01 16.23
CA PHE A 87 2.02 5.52 14.88
C PHE A 87 0.87 5.17 13.94
N GLU A 88 0.77 5.90 12.85
CA GLU A 88 -0.09 5.56 11.71
C GLU A 88 0.75 5.56 10.46
N TYR A 89 0.56 4.52 9.66
CA TYR A 89 1.15 4.42 8.34
C TYR A 89 0.05 4.40 7.28
N GLN A 90 0.29 5.11 6.19
CA GLN A 90 -0.48 5.02 4.95
C GLN A 90 0.04 3.84 4.15
N MET A 91 -0.88 3.07 3.59
CA MET A 91 -0.64 2.01 2.64
C MET A 91 -1.17 2.46 1.28
N ASP A 92 -0.31 2.37 0.28
CA ASP A 92 -0.62 2.65 -1.11
C ASP A 92 -0.38 1.39 -1.93
N TRP A 93 -1.40 0.94 -2.68
CA TRP A 93 -1.27 -0.22 -3.56
C TRP A 93 -2.15 -0.08 -4.80
N GLN A 94 -1.90 -0.97 -5.76
CA GLN A 94 -2.60 -1.00 -7.05
C GLN A 94 -3.44 -2.28 -7.14
N ASP A 95 -4.68 -2.17 -7.60
CA ASP A 95 -5.54 -3.29 -7.98
C ASP A 95 -6.15 -2.99 -9.36
N GLU A 96 -5.58 -3.57 -10.43
CA GLU A 96 -6.05 -3.31 -11.80
C GLU A 96 -7.51 -3.74 -12.05
N ARG A 97 -8.07 -4.60 -11.20
CA ARG A 97 -9.47 -5.05 -11.30
C ARG A 97 -10.45 -3.93 -10.91
N LEU A 98 -9.97 -2.89 -10.21
CA LEU A 98 -10.75 -1.76 -9.72
C LEU A 98 -10.48 -0.47 -10.51
N THR A 99 -10.40 -0.58 -11.84
CA THR A 99 -10.11 0.54 -12.75
C THR A 99 -11.35 0.97 -13.53
N TRP A 100 -11.43 2.25 -13.89
CA TRP A 100 -12.45 2.76 -14.81
C TRP A 100 -11.96 3.98 -15.59
N ASN A 101 -12.65 4.28 -16.69
CA ASN A 101 -12.43 5.51 -17.45
C ASN A 101 -13.32 6.63 -16.88
N PRO A 102 -12.77 7.72 -16.30
CA PRO A 102 -13.58 8.81 -15.77
C PRO A 102 -14.54 9.40 -16.80
N SER A 103 -14.16 9.41 -18.09
CA SER A 103 -14.99 9.96 -19.18
C SER A 103 -16.31 9.18 -19.37
N GLU A 104 -16.34 7.90 -19.01
CA GLU A 104 -17.54 7.06 -19.06
C GLU A 104 -18.40 7.16 -17.79
N HIS A 105 -17.87 7.81 -16.76
CA HIS A 105 -18.43 7.89 -15.42
C HIS A 105 -18.50 9.35 -14.95
N CYS A 106 -18.97 10.24 -15.83
CA CYS A 106 -19.28 11.64 -15.53
C CYS A 106 -18.07 12.45 -14.98
N GLY A 107 -16.85 12.01 -15.27
CA GLY A 107 -15.61 12.62 -14.76
C GLY A 107 -15.26 12.24 -13.32
N ILE A 108 -15.91 11.23 -12.72
CA ILE A 108 -15.57 10.77 -11.37
C ILE A 108 -14.17 10.14 -11.41
N GLU A 109 -13.20 10.74 -10.74
CA GLU A 109 -11.82 10.24 -10.67
C GLU A 109 -11.51 9.49 -9.38
N ARG A 110 -12.33 9.65 -8.34
CA ARG A 110 -12.10 9.06 -7.02
C ARG A 110 -13.43 8.76 -6.33
N ILE A 111 -13.48 7.61 -5.67
CA ILE A 111 -14.59 7.17 -4.82
C ILE A 111 -14.04 6.61 -3.50
N TYR A 112 -14.92 6.44 -2.52
CA TYR A 112 -14.59 5.78 -1.26
C TYR A 112 -15.29 4.42 -1.17
N LEU A 113 -14.51 3.37 -0.88
CA LEU A 113 -15.01 2.01 -0.73
C LEU A 113 -14.99 1.60 0.73
N SER A 114 -15.96 0.77 1.13
CA SER A 114 -15.95 0.17 2.46
C SER A 114 -14.79 -0.80 2.55
N ARG A 115 -14.14 -0.85 3.70
CA ARG A 115 -12.99 -1.75 3.95
C ARG A 115 -13.30 -3.21 3.61
N GLY A 116 -14.51 -3.68 3.91
CA GLY A 116 -14.93 -5.06 3.67
C GLY A 116 -15.28 -5.38 2.21
N ASP A 117 -15.42 -4.36 1.35
CA ASP A 117 -15.78 -4.54 -0.07
C ASP A 117 -14.54 -4.76 -0.95
N VAL A 118 -13.33 -4.60 -0.40
CA VAL A 118 -12.08 -4.53 -1.15
C VAL A 118 -10.99 -5.37 -0.49
N TRP A 119 -10.14 -6.01 -1.29
CA TRP A 119 -8.95 -6.67 -0.77
C TRP A 119 -7.94 -5.63 -0.27
N ILE A 120 -7.41 -5.83 0.95
CA ILE A 120 -6.39 -4.97 1.54
C ILE A 120 -5.13 -5.81 1.79
N PRO A 121 -3.94 -5.36 1.34
CA PRO A 121 -2.71 -6.09 1.54
C PRO A 121 -2.38 -6.34 3.02
N GLU A 122 -1.70 -7.44 3.27
CA GLU A 122 -1.24 -7.79 4.62
C GLU A 122 0.10 -7.10 4.92
N VAL A 123 0.11 -6.30 5.98
CA VAL A 123 1.32 -5.69 6.54
C VAL A 123 1.24 -5.81 8.05
N THR A 124 2.26 -6.44 8.62
CA THR A 124 2.34 -6.77 10.03
C THR A 124 3.64 -6.24 10.60
N VAL A 125 3.57 -5.65 11.79
CA VAL A 125 4.76 -5.31 12.56
C VAL A 125 5.37 -6.59 13.12
N THR A 126 6.64 -6.83 12.81
CA THR A 126 7.39 -8.00 13.25
C THR A 126 8.49 -7.62 14.23
N GLU A 127 8.99 -8.63 14.95
CA GLU A 127 10.00 -8.48 16.00
C GLU A 127 9.60 -7.49 17.12
N ALA A 128 8.30 -7.26 17.29
CA ALA A 128 7.73 -6.51 18.41
C ALA A 128 7.33 -7.44 19.55
N GLU A 129 7.38 -6.96 20.79
CA GLU A 129 6.84 -7.67 21.96
C GLU A 129 5.30 -7.75 21.88
N SER A 130 4.68 -6.65 21.47
CA SER A 130 3.25 -6.61 21.16
C SER A 130 2.97 -5.57 20.08
N SER A 131 1.98 -5.84 19.25
CA SER A 131 1.48 -4.87 18.28
C SER A 131 -0.02 -5.03 18.15
N GLN A 132 -0.73 -3.92 18.32
CA GLN A 132 -2.16 -3.82 18.06
C GLN A 132 -2.36 -2.85 16.90
N ASP A 133 -2.81 -3.37 15.75
CA ASP A 133 -3.36 -2.53 14.70
C ASP A 133 -4.85 -2.29 14.96
N PHE A 134 -5.34 -1.14 14.52
CA PHE A 134 -6.72 -0.72 14.74
C PHE A 134 -7.45 -0.52 13.40
N ARG A 135 -7.10 -1.30 12.37
CA ARG A 135 -7.71 -1.18 11.04
C ARG A 135 -9.19 -1.57 11.06
N GLU A 136 -9.56 -2.53 11.90
CA GLU A 136 -10.94 -2.99 12.08
C GLU A 136 -11.78 -2.01 12.91
N ASP A 137 -11.16 -1.38 13.92
CA ASP A 137 -11.86 -0.58 14.93
C ASP A 137 -12.23 0.84 14.46
N TYR A 138 -11.33 1.49 13.72
CA TYR A 138 -11.49 2.93 13.39
C TYR A 138 -11.72 3.22 11.91
N LYS A 139 -11.28 2.35 11.00
CA LYS A 139 -11.22 2.66 9.57
C LYS A 139 -12.31 1.89 8.81
N LYS A 140 -13.33 2.65 8.40
CA LYS A 140 -14.49 2.13 7.67
C LYS A 140 -14.33 2.19 6.16
N TYR A 141 -13.56 3.16 5.67
CA TYR A 141 -13.45 3.45 4.25
C TYR A 141 -11.98 3.62 3.83
N LEU A 142 -11.74 3.38 2.55
CA LEU A 142 -10.49 3.65 1.86
C LEU A 142 -10.77 4.48 0.60
N SER A 143 -9.74 5.19 0.12
CA SER A 143 -9.83 5.95 -1.14
C SER A 143 -9.41 5.06 -2.30
N LEU A 144 -10.19 5.06 -3.38
CA LEU A 144 -9.86 4.43 -4.66
C LEU A 144 -9.92 5.49 -5.75
N ASN A 145 -8.89 5.60 -6.58
CA ASN A 145 -8.93 6.44 -7.78
C ASN A 145 -9.23 5.61 -9.05
N SER A 146 -9.48 6.31 -10.17
CA SER A 146 -9.83 5.68 -11.45
C SER A 146 -8.74 4.80 -12.05
N THR A 147 -7.48 5.02 -11.65
CA THR A 147 -6.35 4.20 -12.08
C THR A 147 -6.25 2.89 -11.31
N GLY A 148 -7.11 2.61 -10.34
CA GLY A 148 -7.03 1.41 -9.49
C GLY A 148 -6.07 1.53 -8.31
N HIS A 149 -5.59 2.75 -8.01
CA HIS A 149 -4.72 3.03 -6.89
C HIS A 149 -5.55 3.27 -5.62
N LEU A 150 -5.19 2.56 -4.56
CA LEU A 150 -5.89 2.56 -3.29
C LEU A 150 -5.01 3.12 -2.18
N ILE A 151 -5.64 3.89 -1.29
CA ILE A 151 -4.99 4.49 -0.13
C ILE A 151 -5.75 4.11 1.14
N PHE A 152 -5.04 3.53 2.11
CA PHE A 152 -5.58 3.12 3.39
C PHE A 152 -4.64 3.46 4.54
N PHE A 153 -5.17 3.97 5.66
CA PHE A 153 -4.36 4.36 6.81
C PHE A 153 -4.55 3.37 7.96
N VAL A 154 -3.47 2.91 8.56
CA VAL A 154 -3.49 1.95 9.67
C VAL A 154 -2.89 2.57 10.92
N PRO A 155 -3.72 2.94 11.91
CA PRO A 155 -3.24 3.33 13.23
C PRO A 155 -2.80 2.09 14.01
N THR A 156 -1.68 2.19 14.72
CA THR A 156 -1.05 1.08 15.43
C THR A 156 -0.44 1.55 16.76
N VAL A 157 -0.56 0.71 17.78
CA VAL A 157 0.19 0.81 19.03
C VAL A 157 1.10 -0.40 19.12
N THR A 158 2.41 -0.17 19.18
CA THR A 158 3.42 -1.24 19.17
C THR A 158 4.39 -1.05 20.31
N SER A 159 4.68 -2.13 21.02
CA SER A 159 5.78 -2.25 21.96
C SER A 159 6.92 -3.02 21.29
N VAL A 160 8.06 -2.38 21.09
CA VAL A 160 9.25 -2.98 20.46
C VAL A 160 10.34 -3.22 21.50
N LEU A 161 11.07 -4.32 21.32
CA LEU A 161 12.32 -4.56 22.03
C LEU A 161 13.41 -3.69 21.38
N CYS A 162 14.04 -2.85 22.18
CA CYS A 162 15.03 -1.87 21.73
C CYS A 162 16.24 -1.90 22.66
N SER A 163 17.44 -2.05 22.11
CA SER A 163 18.67 -2.06 22.90
C SER A 163 18.99 -0.66 23.42
N VAL A 164 18.39 -0.32 24.56
CA VAL A 164 18.60 0.95 25.25
C VAL A 164 20.01 0.96 25.83
N LYS A 165 20.78 2.01 25.51
CA LYS A 165 22.14 2.23 26.02
C LYS A 165 22.15 3.47 26.89
N VAL A 166 22.30 3.27 28.20
CA VAL A 166 22.41 4.36 29.17
C VAL A 166 23.90 4.67 29.37
N ARG A 167 24.43 5.68 28.69
CA ARG A 167 25.86 6.05 28.75
C ARG A 167 26.05 7.48 29.26
N ASP A 168 25.26 8.40 28.75
CA ASP A 168 25.33 9.85 28.88
C ASP A 168 24.06 10.43 29.54
N PHE A 169 23.42 9.65 30.42
CA PHE A 169 22.18 10.05 31.10
C PHE A 169 22.28 11.45 31.73
N PRO A 170 21.28 12.33 31.57
CA PRO A 170 19.97 12.13 30.91
C PRO A 170 19.93 12.49 29.41
N PHE A 171 21.09 12.70 28.76
CA PHE A 171 21.19 13.21 27.39
C PHE A 171 21.48 12.11 26.34
N ASP A 172 21.23 10.86 26.70
CA ASP A 172 21.40 9.70 25.83
C ASP A 172 20.51 9.77 24.58
N SER A 173 21.01 9.24 23.47
CA SER A 173 20.22 9.01 22.25
C SER A 173 19.96 7.53 22.04
N GLN A 174 18.71 7.18 21.74
CA GLN A 174 18.29 5.80 21.52
C GLN A 174 17.86 5.58 20.06
N ALA A 175 18.26 4.44 19.50
CA ALA A 175 17.88 4.02 18.15
C ALA A 175 17.06 2.74 18.22
N CYS A 176 15.76 2.86 17.98
CA CYS A 176 14.82 1.73 17.97
C CYS A 176 14.32 1.50 16.54
N SER A 177 14.09 0.23 16.19
CA SER A 177 13.61 -0.16 14.87
C SER A 177 12.21 -0.76 14.97
N ILE A 178 11.33 -0.35 14.05
CA ILE A 178 10.06 -1.01 13.80
C ILE A 178 10.23 -1.76 12.47
N LYS A 179 10.02 -3.07 12.49
CA LYS A 179 10.13 -3.91 11.29
C LYS A 179 8.74 -4.28 10.82
N MET A 180 8.52 -4.31 9.51
CA MET A 180 7.25 -4.65 8.89
C MET A 180 7.45 -5.74 7.84
N MET A 181 6.53 -6.70 7.78
CA MET A 181 6.55 -7.80 6.81
C MET A 181 5.14 -8.33 6.52
N THR A 182 5.02 -9.17 5.50
CA THR A 182 3.90 -10.10 5.34
C THR A 182 4.30 -11.48 5.87
N HIS A 183 3.33 -12.22 6.42
CA HIS A 183 3.44 -13.61 6.81
C HIS A 183 2.78 -14.57 5.81
N SER A 184 1.84 -14.07 5.00
CA SER A 184 1.05 -14.88 4.08
C SER A 184 1.72 -15.16 2.72
N PHE A 185 2.64 -14.29 2.26
CA PHE A 185 3.18 -14.34 0.89
C PHE A 185 4.71 -14.48 0.84
N ARG A 186 5.23 -15.05 -0.25
CA ARG A 186 6.67 -15.18 -0.45
C ARG A 186 7.31 -13.83 -0.76
N ALA A 187 8.59 -13.70 -0.41
CA ALA A 187 9.36 -12.49 -0.71
C ALA A 187 9.56 -12.26 -2.22
N THR A 188 9.45 -13.28 -3.07
CA THR A 188 9.51 -13.14 -4.54
C THR A 188 8.20 -12.57 -5.11
N GLU A 189 7.07 -12.83 -4.44
CA GLU A 189 5.72 -12.46 -4.90
C GLU A 189 5.25 -11.12 -4.30
N TYR A 190 5.69 -10.79 -3.08
CA TYR A 190 5.21 -9.64 -2.32
C TYR A 190 6.34 -8.75 -1.81
N GLY A 191 6.26 -7.45 -2.08
CA GLY A 191 7.22 -6.43 -1.68
C GLY A 191 6.60 -5.29 -0.91
N ILE A 192 7.41 -4.75 0.00
CA ILE A 192 7.07 -3.57 0.81
C ILE A 192 8.15 -2.53 0.54
N ASN A 193 7.74 -1.36 0.04
CA ASN A 193 8.61 -0.19 -0.01
C ASN A 193 8.20 0.79 1.08
N ILE A 194 9.17 1.42 1.72
CA ILE A 194 8.92 2.41 2.77
C ILE A 194 9.26 3.78 2.19
N LEU A 195 8.26 4.65 2.13
CA LEU A 195 8.36 6.04 1.71
C LEU A 195 8.43 6.93 2.96
N ILE A 196 9.40 7.85 2.98
CA ILE A 196 9.55 8.80 4.08
C ILE A 196 9.19 10.18 3.55
N PRO A 197 8.10 10.81 4.03
CA PRO A 197 7.80 12.19 3.69
C PRO A 197 8.95 13.09 4.18
N PRO A 198 9.43 14.05 3.36
CA PRO A 198 10.52 14.97 3.75
C PRO A 198 10.22 15.77 5.04
N ALA A 199 8.94 15.93 5.39
CA ALA A 199 8.52 16.59 6.62
C ALA A 199 8.92 15.83 7.91
N ILE A 200 8.99 14.49 7.85
CA ILE A 200 9.46 13.65 8.96
C ILE A 200 10.98 13.61 8.99
N GLU A 201 11.63 13.61 7.83
CA GLU A 201 13.09 13.72 7.72
C GLU A 201 13.62 15.04 8.32
N LYS A 202 12.83 16.11 8.24
CA LYS A 202 13.14 17.46 8.77
C LYS A 202 12.45 17.80 10.08
N ALA A 203 11.68 16.89 10.68
CA ALA A 203 11.11 17.11 12.00
C ALA A 203 12.26 17.18 13.01
N SER A 204 12.79 18.38 13.24
CA SER A 204 13.68 18.66 14.36
C SER A 204 12.91 18.35 15.65
N PRO A 205 13.63 17.97 16.73
CA PRO A 205 13.00 17.52 17.96
C PRO A 205 12.02 18.58 18.45
N LEU A 206 10.78 18.18 18.71
CA LEU A 206 9.83 19.02 19.44
C LEU A 206 10.50 19.39 20.77
N GLU A 207 10.71 20.68 21.03
CA GLU A 207 11.54 21.22 22.12
C GLU A 207 11.09 20.87 23.56
N ASP A 208 10.12 19.99 23.78
CA ASP A 208 9.63 19.61 25.11
C ASP A 208 9.61 18.09 25.35
N MET A 209 10.63 17.35 24.90
CA MET A 209 10.83 15.96 25.31
C MET A 209 12.32 15.59 25.36
N VAL A 210 12.77 15.05 26.50
CA VAL A 210 14.16 14.65 26.82
C VAL A 210 14.68 13.47 25.95
N CYS A 211 14.07 13.18 24.81
CA CYS A 211 14.53 12.17 23.86
C CYS A 211 14.35 12.69 22.44
N THR A 212 15.46 13.06 21.80
CA THR A 212 15.48 13.22 20.34
C THR A 212 15.37 11.83 19.71
N LEU A 213 14.21 11.53 19.14
CA LEU A 213 13.98 10.27 18.45
C LEU A 213 14.67 10.30 17.08
N LEU A 214 15.89 9.77 16.99
CA LEU A 214 16.54 9.51 15.71
C LEU A 214 15.97 8.20 15.14
N ILE A 215 14.90 8.33 14.34
CA ILE A 215 14.32 7.20 13.61
C ILE A 215 15.26 6.88 12.44
N THR A 216 16.03 5.79 12.54
CA THR A 216 16.75 5.25 11.38
C THR A 216 15.91 4.11 10.80
N LEU A 217 15.15 4.39 9.74
CA LEU A 217 14.47 3.36 8.96
C LEU A 217 15.48 2.82 7.93
N SER A 218 15.85 1.54 8.05
CA SER A 218 16.74 0.86 7.11
C SER A 218 16.01 -0.34 6.50
N LYS A 219 16.12 -0.50 5.18
CA LYS A 219 15.66 -1.71 4.48
C LYS A 219 16.55 -2.86 4.96
N SER A 220 15.95 -3.92 5.51
CA SER A 220 16.72 -5.08 5.98
C SER A 220 17.45 -5.73 4.80
N PRO A 221 18.79 -5.90 4.84
CA PRO A 221 19.53 -6.61 3.79
C PRO A 221 19.25 -8.12 3.79
N ARG A 222 18.53 -8.66 4.78
CA ARG A 222 18.35 -10.10 5.01
C ARG A 222 17.38 -10.78 4.04
N PHE A 223 16.65 -10.03 3.22
CA PHE A 223 15.69 -10.57 2.23
C PHE A 223 16.26 -10.68 0.81
N ASP A 224 17.56 -10.44 0.62
CA ASP A 224 18.27 -10.58 -0.66
C ASP A 224 19.02 -11.94 -0.75
N TYR A 225 18.44 -13.00 -0.17
CA TYR A 225 19.08 -14.32 -0.11
C TYR A 225 19.12 -15.00 -1.49
N HIS A 226 18.12 -14.74 -2.36
CA HIS A 226 17.99 -15.45 -3.63
C HIS A 226 18.82 -14.83 -4.76
N SER A 227 19.18 -13.54 -4.70
CA SER A 227 20.07 -12.94 -5.71
C SER A 227 21.52 -13.43 -5.55
N ARG A 228 21.95 -13.75 -4.32
CA ARG A 228 23.29 -14.29 -4.04
C ARG A 228 23.41 -15.76 -4.41
N GLU A 229 22.42 -16.61 -4.11
CA GLU A 229 22.47 -18.02 -4.52
C GLU A 229 22.39 -18.19 -6.04
N LEU A 230 21.62 -17.36 -6.75
CA LEU A 230 21.60 -17.38 -8.22
C LEU A 230 22.91 -16.85 -8.82
N ALA A 231 23.52 -15.82 -8.23
CA ALA A 231 24.85 -15.35 -8.64
C ALA A 231 25.94 -16.40 -8.38
N ASP A 232 25.91 -17.06 -7.22
CA ASP A 232 26.87 -18.09 -6.85
C ASP A 232 26.68 -19.38 -7.67
N TYR A 233 25.43 -19.76 -8.00
CA TYR A 233 25.15 -20.88 -8.91
C TYR A 233 25.58 -20.57 -10.36
N HIS A 234 25.35 -19.35 -10.86
CA HIS A 234 25.82 -18.94 -12.18
C HIS A 234 27.34 -18.80 -12.26
N ASN A 235 28.02 -18.46 -11.16
CA ASN A 235 29.48 -18.45 -11.09
C ASN A 235 30.05 -19.87 -10.98
N PHE A 236 29.43 -20.76 -10.19
CA PHE A 236 29.87 -22.16 -10.06
C PHE A 236 29.67 -22.95 -11.36
N ALA A 237 28.57 -22.71 -12.09
CA ALA A 237 28.32 -23.33 -13.40
C ALA A 237 29.28 -22.83 -14.51
N LYS A 238 29.90 -21.66 -14.34
CA LYS A 238 30.94 -21.14 -15.26
C LYS A 238 32.33 -21.69 -14.96
N GLU A 239 32.59 -22.15 -13.73
CA GLU A 239 33.91 -22.62 -13.30
C GLU A 239 34.11 -24.15 -13.40
N GLY A 240 33.10 -24.91 -13.84
CA GLY A 240 33.30 -26.31 -14.26
C GLY A 240 33.76 -27.27 -13.15
N GLY A 241 33.42 -27.00 -11.89
CA GLY A 241 33.79 -27.86 -10.75
C GLY A 241 32.85 -29.06 -10.59
N SER A 242 33.34 -30.27 -10.88
CA SER A 242 32.69 -31.53 -10.50
C SER A 242 32.82 -31.75 -8.98
N PRO A 243 31.77 -32.17 -8.26
CA PRO A 243 31.87 -32.44 -6.83
C PRO A 243 32.67 -33.74 -6.59
N GLY A 244 33.64 -33.64 -5.68
CA GLY A 244 34.36 -34.76 -5.07
C GLY A 244 34.00 -34.90 -3.60
#